data_AF-A0A965PC34-F1
#
_entry.id   AF-A0A965PC34-F1
#
_cell.length_a   1.000
_cell.length_b   1.000
_cell.length_c   1.000
_cell.angle_alpha   90.00
_cell.angle_beta   90.00
_cell.angle_gamma   90.00
#
_symmetry.space_group_name_H-M   'P 1'
#
loop_
_entity.id
_entity.type
_entity.pdbx_description
1 polymer ?
#
loop_
_entity_poly.entity_id
_entity_poly.type
_entity_poly.pdbx_seq_one_letter_code
_entity_poly.pdbx_strand_id
1 'polypeptide(L)'
;MPSEDWEGCIDNVKMIQLDYDGLAVGIMYEDGTSGGILTTENNPEFFQWTDNYLTFTYNLTCEFDGCFKVCIYGGCNCKIAPFQIDLEDPTAVWTETGGGTGDFQYLPTEGYLLFDSKTQGQGKSIQSPNYLCVNWQYYVAFEIGDVTDAFVNFQNGSSISANYSTAGIHSFTFTAQQTYFNFNAIATQANGTLTIVKISIYPLNILTPDAFDYCSQPFQVFTADDFCTNLVTGCNDSDAFGFKFIGSGFQPSVRLQSKLMPNTYTTSGGFEVNSLGERSAKYAEVRTVRNFRIIDTPIYLWDFLSRWIYYDHPKIEGEEFAYEEDNFPDVSYNKFMTKGSASLPMGKKKQNMFKTN
;
A
#
# COMPACT_ATOMS: atom_id res chain seq x y z
N MET A 1 12.07 -13.22 39.60
CA MET A 1 12.75 -12.23 38.73
C MET A 1 12.29 -12.54 37.32
N PRO A 2 11.67 -11.57 36.63
CA PRO A 2 10.85 -11.82 35.46
C PRO A 2 11.73 -12.22 34.28
N SER A 3 11.39 -13.33 33.61
CA SER A 3 11.89 -13.59 32.26
C SER A 3 11.00 -12.79 31.31
N GLU A 4 11.62 -12.00 30.45
CA GLU A 4 10.99 -11.21 29.40
C GLU A 4 10.26 -12.15 28.45
N ASP A 5 8.97 -12.38 28.75
CA ASP A 5 8.00 -12.87 27.80
C ASP A 5 7.96 -11.86 26.64
N TRP A 6 8.47 -12.28 25.49
CA TRP A 6 8.38 -11.52 24.27
C TRP A 6 6.92 -11.55 23.80
N GLU A 7 6.12 -10.61 24.29
CA GLU A 7 4.85 -10.24 23.69
C GLU A 7 5.16 -9.53 22.36
N GLY A 8 5.02 -10.27 21.25
CA GLY A 8 4.87 -9.68 19.93
C GLY A 8 3.56 -8.90 19.83
N CYS A 9 3.44 -7.83 20.60
CA CYS A 9 2.38 -6.86 20.44
C CYS A 9 2.53 -6.22 19.06
N ILE A 10 1.42 -6.03 18.37
CA ILE A 10 1.35 -5.05 17.29
C ILE A 10 1.53 -3.68 17.97
N ASP A 11 2.78 -3.27 18.14
CA ASP A 11 3.11 -1.96 18.67
C ASP A 11 3.01 -0.95 17.51
N ASN A 12 2.26 0.13 17.74
CA ASN A 12 1.79 1.09 16.74
C ASN A 12 0.83 0.56 15.65
N VAL A 13 -0.35 0.09 16.04
CA VAL A 13 -1.51 0.16 15.12
C VAL A 13 -1.87 1.63 14.92
N LYS A 14 -1.42 2.22 13.81
CA LYS A 14 -1.89 3.54 13.36
C LYS A 14 -3.00 3.34 12.34
N MET A 15 -4.18 3.87 12.63
CA MET A 15 -5.18 4.08 11.60
C MET A 15 -4.71 5.24 10.74
N ILE A 16 -4.52 4.97 9.45
CA ILE A 16 -4.07 5.94 8.47
C ILE A 16 -5.25 6.18 7.53
N GLN A 17 -5.66 7.43 7.39
CA GLN A 17 -6.56 7.80 6.31
C GLN A 17 -5.73 7.79 5.04
N LEU A 18 -5.99 6.80 4.19
CA LEU A 18 -5.42 6.73 2.86
C LEU A 18 -6.44 7.36 1.93
N ASP A 19 -6.10 8.49 1.32
CA ASP A 19 -6.92 9.02 0.23
C ASP A 19 -6.66 8.19 -1.02
N TYR A 20 -7.73 7.75 -1.68
CA TYR A 20 -7.64 6.87 -2.84
C TYR A 20 -6.92 7.57 -4.00
N ASP A 21 -7.18 8.86 -4.15
CA ASP A 21 -6.52 9.70 -5.12
C ASP A 21 -5.11 10.04 -4.61
N GLY A 22 -4.08 9.60 -5.36
CA GLY A 22 -2.66 9.87 -5.11
C GLY A 22 -1.98 9.07 -4.02
N LEU A 23 -2.56 7.94 -3.61
CA LEU A 23 -1.80 6.88 -2.96
C LEU A 23 -0.65 6.45 -3.89
N ALA A 24 0.57 6.45 -3.35
CA ALA A 24 1.74 5.89 -4.03
C ALA A 24 2.41 4.83 -3.17
N VAL A 25 2.83 3.73 -3.80
CA VAL A 25 3.63 2.69 -3.17
C VAL A 25 4.94 2.57 -3.92
N GLY A 26 6.04 2.77 -3.20
CA GLY A 26 7.40 2.70 -3.73
C GLY A 26 8.15 1.49 -3.21
N ILE A 27 8.94 0.86 -4.07
CA ILE A 27 10.04 0.00 -3.66
C ILE A 27 11.29 0.87 -3.61
N MET A 28 11.87 1.05 -2.43
CA MET A 28 13.03 1.90 -2.20
C MET A 28 14.23 1.04 -1.83
N TYR A 29 15.41 1.35 -2.33
CA TYR A 29 16.66 0.80 -1.81
C TYR A 29 16.93 1.35 -0.40
N GLU A 30 17.75 0.63 0.37
CA GLU A 30 18.11 1.04 1.73
C GLU A 30 18.81 2.42 1.78
N ASP A 31 19.57 2.77 0.72
CA ASP A 31 20.23 4.06 0.55
C ASP A 31 19.28 5.21 0.20
N GLY A 32 17.99 4.91 0.01
CA GLY A 32 16.95 5.87 -0.30
C GLY A 32 16.73 6.11 -1.79
N THR A 33 17.43 5.42 -2.68
CA THR A 33 17.13 5.48 -4.11
C THR A 33 15.84 4.71 -4.42
N SER A 34 15.08 5.15 -5.43
CA SER A 34 13.85 4.46 -5.82
C SER A 34 14.17 3.30 -6.77
N GLY A 35 13.72 2.09 -6.42
CA GLY A 35 13.63 0.94 -7.33
C GLY A 35 12.37 0.99 -8.22
N GLY A 36 11.46 1.90 -7.90
CA GLY A 36 10.31 2.31 -8.70
C GLY A 36 9.06 2.55 -7.85
N ILE A 37 8.08 3.22 -8.44
CA ILE A 37 6.91 3.76 -7.75
C ILE A 37 5.66 3.42 -8.56
N LEU A 38 4.66 2.86 -7.90
CA LEU A 38 3.31 2.69 -8.43
C LEU A 38 2.40 3.75 -7.82
N THR A 39 1.49 4.29 -8.62
CA THR A 39 0.42 5.17 -8.13
C THR A 39 -0.94 4.63 -8.53
N THR A 40 -1.98 4.90 -7.74
CA THR A 40 -3.36 4.52 -8.09
C THR A 40 -3.84 5.17 -9.38
N GLU A 41 -3.28 6.31 -9.76
CA GLU A 41 -3.59 7.03 -11.00
C GLU A 41 -2.96 6.39 -12.25
N ASN A 42 -1.67 6.06 -12.19
CA ASN A 42 -0.93 5.57 -13.36
C ASN A 42 -0.95 4.05 -13.49
N ASN A 43 -1.19 3.34 -12.38
CA ASN A 43 -1.09 1.88 -12.28
C ASN A 43 -2.26 1.28 -11.47
N PRO A 44 -3.53 1.68 -11.74
CA PRO A 44 -4.68 1.27 -10.93
C PRO A 44 -4.86 -0.25 -10.83
N GLU A 45 -4.48 -1.00 -11.87
CA GLU A 45 -4.59 -2.46 -11.95
C GLU A 45 -3.73 -3.20 -10.92
N PHE A 46 -2.73 -2.53 -10.35
CA PHE A 46 -1.85 -3.09 -9.33
C PHE A 46 -2.36 -2.89 -7.91
N PHE A 47 -3.49 -2.19 -7.72
CA PHE A 47 -4.09 -1.92 -6.42
C PHE A 47 -5.49 -2.54 -6.32
N GLN A 48 -5.77 -3.22 -5.22
CA GLN A 48 -7.08 -3.79 -4.92
C GLN A 48 -7.49 -3.41 -3.50
N TRP A 49 -8.60 -2.69 -3.40
CA TRP A 49 -9.24 -2.37 -2.13
C TRP A 49 -10.34 -3.38 -1.82
N THR A 50 -10.40 -3.81 -0.56
CA THR A 50 -11.50 -4.64 -0.06
C THR A 50 -11.73 -4.30 1.41
N ASP A 51 -12.90 -3.75 1.70
CA ASP A 51 -13.20 -3.13 3.00
C ASP A 51 -12.10 -2.11 3.38
N ASN A 52 -11.43 -2.32 4.51
CA ASN A 52 -10.34 -1.46 5.00
C ASN A 52 -8.94 -1.99 4.66
N TYR A 53 -8.83 -2.92 3.71
CA TYR A 53 -7.56 -3.53 3.32
C TYR A 53 -7.17 -3.11 1.91
N LEU A 54 -5.91 -2.73 1.76
CA LEU A 54 -5.26 -2.54 0.47
C LEU A 54 -4.33 -3.71 0.20
N THR A 55 -4.53 -4.36 -0.94
CA THR A 55 -3.56 -5.27 -1.55
C THR A 55 -2.93 -4.55 -2.73
N PHE A 56 -1.60 -4.53 -2.81
CA PHE A 56 -0.91 -4.05 -4.01
C PHE A 56 0.03 -5.13 -4.56
N THR A 57 0.27 -5.11 -5.86
CA THR A 57 1.20 -6.01 -6.54
C THR A 57 2.31 -5.19 -7.17
N TYR A 58 3.57 -5.58 -6.99
CA TYR A 58 4.70 -4.94 -7.66
C TYR A 58 5.55 -6.00 -8.36
N ASN A 59 5.78 -5.83 -9.66
CA ASN A 59 6.63 -6.72 -10.43
C ASN A 59 8.09 -6.27 -10.33
N LEU A 60 8.89 -6.98 -9.54
CA LEU A 60 10.33 -6.78 -9.47
C LEU A 60 11.00 -7.52 -10.63
N THR A 61 11.48 -6.78 -11.63
CA THR A 61 12.32 -7.33 -12.70
C THR A 61 13.71 -7.67 -12.19
N CYS A 62 14.38 -8.66 -12.77
CA CYS A 62 15.54 -9.39 -12.24
C CYS A 62 16.85 -8.60 -12.00
N GLU A 63 16.85 -7.27 -12.02
CA GLU A 63 18.05 -6.41 -11.91
C GLU A 63 18.21 -5.74 -10.54
N PHE A 64 17.38 -6.12 -9.56
CA PHE A 64 17.38 -5.55 -8.21
C PHE A 64 18.31 -6.35 -7.27
N ASP A 65 19.58 -5.95 -7.17
CA ASP A 65 20.52 -6.43 -6.13
C ASP A 65 20.55 -5.43 -4.96
N GLY A 66 20.39 -5.93 -3.72
CA GLY A 66 20.43 -5.10 -2.51
C GLY A 66 19.27 -5.31 -1.52
N CYS A 67 19.25 -4.47 -0.47
CA CYS A 67 18.18 -4.41 0.51
C CYS A 67 17.14 -3.34 0.11
N PHE A 68 15.86 -3.71 0.20
CA PHE A 68 14.73 -2.89 -0.23
C PHE A 68 13.77 -2.60 0.92
N LYS A 69 13.00 -1.53 0.83
CA LYS A 69 11.88 -1.20 1.71
C LYS A 69 10.64 -1.01 0.85
N VAL A 70 9.50 -1.47 1.35
CA VAL A 70 8.21 -1.05 0.81
C VAL A 70 7.85 0.24 1.52
N CYS A 71 7.65 1.31 0.78
CA CYS A 71 7.25 2.59 1.32
C CYS A 71 5.87 2.98 0.79
N ILE A 72 5.00 3.44 1.67
CA ILE A 72 3.66 3.92 1.33
C ILE A 72 3.63 5.43 1.55
N TYR A 73 3.16 6.12 0.53
CA TYR A 73 2.75 7.50 0.58
C TYR A 73 1.24 7.54 0.57
N GLY A 74 0.66 7.93 1.71
CA GLY A 74 -0.76 8.17 1.89
C GLY A 74 -1.10 9.66 1.83
N GLY A 75 -0.21 10.51 1.29
CA GLY A 75 -0.46 11.94 1.20
C GLY A 75 -0.38 12.67 2.55
N CYS A 76 0.39 12.19 3.53
CA CYS A 76 0.30 12.68 4.92
C CYS A 76 1.53 13.41 5.50
N ASN A 77 2.73 13.33 4.90
CA ASN A 77 3.90 14.08 5.38
C ASN A 77 3.81 15.58 5.04
N CYS A 78 3.10 15.91 3.97
CA CYS A 78 2.30 17.12 3.90
C CYS A 78 0.88 16.66 4.24
N LYS A 79 0.14 17.24 5.19
CA LYS A 79 -1.23 16.79 5.57
C LYS A 79 -2.28 17.00 4.46
N ILE A 80 -1.91 16.85 3.20
CA ILE A 80 -2.72 17.14 2.04
C ILE A 80 -2.53 15.99 1.06
N ALA A 81 -3.53 15.11 1.03
CA ALA A 81 -3.82 14.27 -0.13
C ALA A 81 -3.89 15.13 -1.39
N PRO A 82 -3.65 14.60 -2.60
CA PRO A 82 -4.07 15.32 -3.80
C PRO A 82 -5.54 15.61 -3.66
N PHE A 83 -5.85 16.90 -3.59
CA PHE A 83 -7.19 17.36 -3.37
C PHE A 83 -7.68 17.86 -4.72
N GLN A 84 -8.70 17.19 -5.24
CA GLN A 84 -9.58 17.82 -6.20
C GLN A 84 -10.44 18.80 -5.38
N ILE A 85 -10.39 20.08 -5.73
CA ILE A 85 -11.34 21.03 -5.16
C ILE A 85 -12.64 20.76 -5.87
N ASP A 86 -13.52 20.03 -5.19
CA ASP A 86 -14.90 19.92 -5.60
C ASP A 86 -15.63 21.21 -5.23
N LEU A 87 -15.96 22.01 -6.24
CA LEU A 87 -16.73 23.24 -6.03
C LEU A 87 -18.21 22.94 -5.72
N GLU A 88 -18.64 21.68 -5.79
CA GLU A 88 -19.94 21.21 -5.28
C GLU A 88 -19.92 20.93 -3.76
N ASP A 89 -18.74 20.83 -3.12
CA ASP A 89 -18.62 20.59 -1.68
C ASP A 89 -18.69 21.91 -0.87
N PRO A 90 -19.81 22.19 -0.16
CA PRO A 90 -20.01 23.43 0.58
C PRO A 90 -19.08 23.58 1.81
N THR A 91 -18.28 22.55 2.13
CA THR A 91 -17.34 22.58 3.27
C THR A 91 -15.94 23.11 2.92
N ALA A 92 -15.63 23.31 1.62
CA ALA A 92 -14.39 23.97 1.19
C ALA A 92 -14.45 25.48 1.55
N VAL A 93 -13.92 25.85 2.71
CA VAL A 93 -13.96 27.24 3.21
C VAL A 93 -12.94 28.11 2.47
N TRP A 94 -13.32 28.64 1.31
CA TRP A 94 -12.56 29.69 0.62
C TRP A 94 -12.71 31.01 1.37
N THR A 95 -11.58 31.69 1.62
CA THR A 95 -11.61 33.02 2.22
C THR A 95 -11.39 34.05 1.13
N GLU A 96 -12.37 34.93 0.91
CA GLU A 96 -12.16 36.11 0.09
C GLU A 96 -11.07 36.98 0.72
N THR A 97 -10.06 37.32 -0.07
CA THR A 97 -8.97 38.20 0.37
C THR A 97 -8.82 39.36 -0.61
N GLY A 98 -8.48 40.54 -0.09
CA GLY A 98 -8.27 41.76 -0.90
C GLY A 98 -9.40 42.79 -0.81
N GLY A 99 -9.03 44.08 -0.91
CA GLY A 99 -9.89 45.25 -0.73
C GLY A 99 -10.51 45.80 -2.02
N GLY A 100 -10.90 44.93 -2.95
CA GLY A 100 -11.55 45.30 -4.22
C GLY A 100 -13.08 45.36 -4.12
N THR A 101 -13.72 46.01 -5.10
CA THR A 101 -15.18 46.13 -5.23
C THR A 101 -15.82 45.11 -6.18
N GLY A 102 -15.02 44.18 -6.75
CA GLY A 102 -15.54 42.97 -7.40
C GLY A 102 -15.94 41.91 -6.37
N ASP A 103 -16.79 40.98 -6.77
CA ASP A 103 -17.39 39.98 -5.88
C ASP A 103 -17.13 38.57 -6.44
N PHE A 104 -16.60 37.66 -5.62
CA PHE A 104 -16.59 36.24 -5.95
C PHE A 104 -17.82 35.61 -5.30
N GLN A 105 -18.73 35.13 -6.13
CA GLN A 105 -19.92 34.40 -5.68
C GLN A 105 -19.65 32.91 -5.80
N TYR A 106 -19.63 32.24 -4.65
CA TYR A 106 -19.59 30.79 -4.60
C TYR A 106 -21.01 30.24 -4.79
N LEU A 107 -21.21 29.47 -5.87
CA LEU A 107 -22.50 28.90 -6.25
C LEU A 107 -22.42 27.36 -6.13
N PRO A 108 -22.44 26.81 -4.90
CA PRO A 108 -22.23 25.37 -4.66
C PRO A 108 -23.29 24.49 -5.33
N THR A 109 -24.53 24.96 -5.43
CA THR A 109 -25.63 24.24 -6.10
C THR A 109 -25.42 24.10 -7.61
N GLU A 110 -24.55 24.94 -8.19
CA GLU A 110 -24.26 24.96 -9.63
C GLU A 110 -22.83 24.50 -9.94
N GLY A 111 -22.00 24.26 -8.92
CA GLY A 111 -20.67 23.67 -9.04
C GLY A 111 -19.59 24.60 -9.60
N TYR A 112 -19.72 25.93 -9.46
CA TYR A 112 -18.70 26.88 -9.94
C TYR A 112 -18.52 28.13 -9.06
N LEU A 113 -17.39 28.81 -9.27
CA LEU A 113 -17.08 30.13 -8.72
C LEU A 113 -17.30 31.20 -9.78
N LEU A 114 -18.12 32.20 -9.50
CA LEU A 114 -18.38 33.34 -10.38
C LEU A 114 -17.63 34.56 -9.89
N PHE A 115 -16.85 35.18 -10.76
CA PHE A 115 -16.36 36.54 -10.59
C PHE A 115 -17.22 37.50 -11.42
N ASP A 116 -17.69 38.59 -10.78
CA ASP A 116 -18.36 39.70 -11.46
C ASP A 116 -17.78 41.05 -11.00
N SER A 117 -17.70 42.00 -11.93
CA SER A 117 -17.15 43.33 -11.75
C SER A 117 -18.07 44.40 -12.33
N LYS A 118 -18.16 45.56 -11.68
CA LYS A 118 -18.92 46.72 -12.19
C LYS A 118 -18.07 47.70 -12.97
N THR A 119 -16.76 47.73 -12.74
CA THR A 119 -15.85 48.68 -13.39
C THR A 119 -14.57 48.00 -13.84
N GLN A 120 -13.98 48.54 -14.91
CA GLN A 120 -12.66 48.14 -15.40
C GLN A 120 -11.61 48.19 -14.28
N GLY A 121 -10.73 47.19 -14.24
CA GLY A 121 -9.63 47.09 -13.29
C GLY A 121 -10.05 46.66 -11.88
N GLN A 122 -11.34 46.42 -11.63
CA GLN A 122 -11.75 45.74 -10.40
C GLN A 122 -11.22 44.32 -10.41
N GLY A 123 -10.69 43.91 -9.27
CA GLY A 123 -10.26 42.55 -9.04
C GLY A 123 -10.58 42.10 -7.63
N LYS A 124 -10.56 40.78 -7.47
CA LYS A 124 -10.79 40.11 -6.20
C LYS A 124 -9.92 38.86 -6.15
N SER A 125 -9.55 38.44 -4.95
CA SER A 125 -8.80 37.22 -4.74
C SER A 125 -9.61 36.26 -3.88
N ILE A 126 -9.59 34.98 -4.25
CA ILE A 126 -10.01 33.89 -3.36
C ILE A 126 -8.78 33.12 -2.93
N GLN A 127 -8.64 32.92 -1.64
CA GLN A 127 -7.52 32.21 -1.03
C GLN A 127 -7.96 30.79 -0.67
N SER A 128 -7.13 29.81 -1.05
CA SER A 128 -7.29 28.44 -0.60
C SER A 128 -6.99 28.34 0.89
N PRO A 129 -7.56 27.37 1.60
CA PRO A 129 -7.00 26.96 2.89
C PRO A 129 -5.52 26.56 2.77
N ASN A 130 -4.86 26.38 3.92
CA ASN A 130 -3.44 26.04 4.01
C ASN A 130 -3.17 24.60 3.55
N TYR A 131 -3.22 24.38 2.24
CA TYR A 131 -3.13 23.07 1.59
C TYR A 131 -1.82 22.78 0.84
N LEU A 132 -0.83 23.66 0.89
CA LEU A 132 0.43 23.47 0.17
C LEU A 132 1.60 23.29 1.14
N CYS A 133 2.60 22.52 0.73
CA CYS A 133 3.89 22.44 1.41
C CYS A 133 4.91 23.32 0.70
N VAL A 134 5.56 24.19 1.49
CA VAL A 134 6.61 25.07 0.98
C VAL A 134 7.77 24.22 0.45
N ASN A 135 8.33 24.66 -0.69
CA ASN A 135 9.39 24.04 -1.49
C ASN A 135 9.00 22.76 -2.25
N TRP A 136 7.74 22.34 -2.23
CA TRP A 136 7.26 21.23 -3.04
C TRP A 136 6.83 21.71 -4.42
N GLN A 137 7.02 20.85 -5.43
CA GLN A 137 6.57 21.12 -6.79
C GLN A 137 5.17 20.54 -6.98
N TYR A 138 4.29 21.31 -7.60
CA TYR A 138 2.89 20.95 -7.85
C TYR A 138 2.53 21.16 -9.31
N TYR A 139 1.67 20.29 -9.82
CA TYR A 139 0.91 20.46 -11.06
C TYR A 139 -0.48 21.00 -10.70
N VAL A 140 -0.90 22.06 -11.38
CA VAL A 140 -2.22 22.66 -11.23
C VAL A 140 -2.95 22.49 -12.55
N ALA A 141 -4.19 22.02 -12.49
CA ALA A 141 -5.13 22.01 -13.60
C ALA A 141 -6.42 22.70 -13.15
N PHE A 142 -6.96 23.60 -13.94
CA PHE A 142 -8.24 24.24 -13.64
C PHE A 142 -9.01 24.55 -14.93
N GLU A 143 -10.34 24.65 -14.81
CA GLU A 143 -11.24 24.88 -15.93
C GLU A 143 -11.93 26.24 -15.79
N ILE A 144 -11.79 27.07 -16.83
CA ILE A 144 -12.59 28.28 -17.01
C ILE A 144 -13.81 27.90 -17.85
N GLY A 145 -15.01 28.04 -17.29
CA GLY A 145 -16.24 27.74 -18.01
C GLY A 145 -16.53 28.81 -19.06
N ASP A 146 -16.74 30.03 -18.59
CA ASP A 146 -17.02 31.23 -19.38
C ASP A 146 -16.16 32.39 -18.92
N VAL A 147 -15.82 33.29 -19.84
CA VAL A 147 -15.07 34.50 -19.55
C VAL A 147 -15.44 35.61 -20.52
N THR A 148 -15.73 36.79 -19.98
CA THR A 148 -15.98 38.02 -20.74
C THR A 148 -15.21 39.15 -20.10
N ASP A 149 -14.31 39.79 -20.85
CA ASP A 149 -13.56 40.96 -20.39
C ASP A 149 -12.94 40.83 -18.98
N ALA A 150 -12.41 39.65 -18.66
CA ALA A 150 -11.72 39.36 -17.42
C ALA A 150 -10.59 38.35 -17.65
N PHE A 151 -9.68 38.24 -16.69
CA PHE A 151 -8.72 37.16 -16.62
C PHE A 151 -8.55 36.68 -15.19
N VAL A 152 -8.02 35.47 -15.05
CA VAL A 152 -7.59 34.91 -13.77
C VAL A 152 -6.11 34.57 -13.81
N ASN A 153 -5.40 34.77 -12.70
CA ASN A 153 -4.10 34.15 -12.47
C ASN A 153 -4.05 33.47 -11.11
N PHE A 154 -3.14 32.52 -11.00
CA PHE A 154 -2.82 31.82 -9.78
C PHE A 154 -1.59 32.46 -9.14
N GLN A 155 -1.62 32.67 -7.84
CA GLN A 155 -0.51 33.22 -7.07
C GLN A 155 -0.22 32.39 -5.83
N ASN A 156 1.06 32.10 -5.60
CA ASN A 156 1.57 31.51 -4.37
C ASN A 156 2.86 32.24 -3.95
N GLY A 157 2.76 33.07 -2.91
CA GLY A 157 3.83 34.00 -2.53
C GLY A 157 4.16 34.99 -3.65
N SER A 158 5.41 34.98 -4.11
CA SER A 158 5.88 35.79 -5.24
C SER A 158 5.74 35.10 -6.60
N SER A 159 5.39 33.80 -6.62
CA SER A 159 5.13 33.07 -7.85
C SER A 159 3.73 33.41 -8.36
N ILE A 160 3.64 33.91 -9.59
CA ILE A 160 2.38 34.25 -10.26
C ILE A 160 2.37 33.53 -11.61
N SER A 161 1.26 32.86 -11.94
CA SER A 161 1.07 32.22 -13.24
C SER A 161 0.86 33.25 -14.35
N ALA A 162 0.74 32.77 -15.60
CA ALA A 162 0.19 33.60 -16.67
C ALA A 162 -1.24 34.07 -16.34
N ASN A 163 -1.69 35.13 -17.02
CA ASN A 163 -3.09 35.54 -17.03
C ASN A 163 -3.85 34.68 -18.03
N TYR A 164 -4.95 34.06 -17.58
CA TYR A 164 -5.80 33.21 -18.39
C TYR A 164 -7.14 33.91 -18.62
N SER A 165 -7.47 34.16 -19.90
CA SER A 165 -8.64 34.96 -20.31
C SER A 165 -9.48 34.26 -21.39
N THR A 166 -9.40 32.93 -21.49
CA THR A 166 -10.16 32.13 -22.46
C THR A 166 -10.78 30.93 -21.75
N ALA A 167 -12.01 30.56 -22.14
CA ALA A 167 -12.65 29.34 -21.68
C ALA A 167 -11.83 28.08 -22.03
N GLY A 168 -11.98 27.03 -21.23
CA GLY A 168 -11.30 25.74 -21.38
C GLY A 168 -10.42 25.36 -20.19
N ILE A 169 -9.75 24.22 -20.34
CA ILE A 169 -8.85 23.65 -19.33
C ILE A 169 -7.45 24.26 -19.48
N HIS A 170 -6.92 24.75 -18.38
CA HIS A 170 -5.57 25.31 -18.27
C HIS A 170 -4.76 24.54 -17.24
N SER A 171 -3.46 24.44 -17.48
CA SER A 171 -2.56 23.73 -16.59
C SER A 171 -1.16 24.32 -16.55
N PHE A 172 -0.50 24.23 -15.40
CA PHE A 172 0.89 24.66 -15.24
C PHE A 172 1.51 23.98 -14.02
N THR A 173 2.83 24.09 -13.90
CA THR A 173 3.57 23.61 -12.72
C THR A 173 4.16 24.77 -11.94
N PHE A 174 4.25 24.67 -10.62
CA PHE A 174 4.94 25.66 -9.80
C PHE A 174 5.62 25.00 -8.59
N THR A 175 6.57 25.71 -7.99
CA THR A 175 7.13 25.35 -6.67
C THR A 175 6.50 26.23 -5.61
N ALA A 176 5.88 25.64 -4.61
CA ALA A 176 5.19 26.36 -3.56
C ALA A 176 6.18 27.14 -2.67
N GLN A 177 5.95 28.44 -2.53
CA GLN A 177 6.63 29.36 -1.61
C GLN A 177 5.81 29.62 -0.34
N GLN A 178 4.51 29.35 -0.37
CA GLN A 178 3.57 29.53 0.73
C GLN A 178 2.68 28.28 0.89
N THR A 179 2.02 28.16 2.03
CA THR A 179 1.11 27.04 2.33
C THR A 179 -0.28 27.19 1.73
N TYR A 180 -0.59 28.29 1.05
CA TYR A 180 -1.88 28.58 0.42
C TYR A 180 -1.64 29.18 -0.96
N PHE A 181 -2.66 29.22 -1.80
CA PHE A 181 -2.61 29.97 -3.05
C PHE A 181 -3.83 30.88 -3.19
N ASN A 182 -3.71 31.84 -4.09
CA ASN A 182 -4.78 32.75 -4.45
C ASN A 182 -5.12 32.60 -5.92
N PHE A 183 -6.41 32.55 -6.25
CA PHE A 183 -6.87 32.92 -7.59
C PHE A 183 -7.22 34.39 -7.57
N ASN A 184 -6.56 35.17 -8.42
CA ASN A 184 -6.84 36.58 -8.59
C ASN A 184 -7.59 36.77 -9.91
N ALA A 185 -8.87 37.15 -9.82
CA ALA A 185 -9.64 37.56 -10.99
C ALA A 185 -9.62 39.08 -11.12
N ILE A 186 -9.43 39.57 -12.34
CA ILE A 186 -9.38 41.01 -12.65
C ILE A 186 -10.13 41.27 -13.95
N ALA A 187 -11.01 42.26 -13.92
CA ALA A 187 -11.77 42.71 -15.07
C ALA A 187 -10.95 43.64 -15.97
N THR A 188 -10.91 43.37 -17.26
CA THR A 188 -10.27 44.20 -18.28
C THR A 188 -11.20 45.29 -18.83
N GLN A 189 -12.52 45.16 -18.65
CA GLN A 189 -13.53 46.17 -18.95
C GLN A 189 -14.58 46.25 -17.81
N ALA A 190 -15.53 47.17 -17.93
CA ALA A 190 -16.70 47.18 -17.04
C ALA A 190 -17.62 45.98 -17.34
N ASN A 191 -18.24 45.39 -16.30
CA ASN A 191 -19.08 44.19 -16.42
C ASN A 191 -18.32 42.94 -16.89
N GLY A 192 -17.03 42.83 -16.52
CA GLY A 192 -16.23 41.64 -16.81
C GLY A 192 -16.61 40.49 -15.89
N THR A 193 -16.76 39.30 -16.45
CA THR A 193 -17.18 38.08 -15.76
C THR A 193 -16.25 36.92 -16.05
N LEU A 194 -16.10 36.00 -15.09
CA LEU A 194 -15.33 34.78 -15.24
C LEU A 194 -15.90 33.67 -14.36
N THR A 195 -16.03 32.45 -14.88
CA THR A 195 -16.42 31.27 -14.10
C THR A 195 -15.30 30.26 -14.00
N ILE A 196 -15.03 29.76 -12.80
CA ILE A 196 -14.11 28.65 -12.54
C ILE A 196 -14.95 27.43 -12.16
N VAL A 197 -14.85 26.37 -12.95
CA VAL A 197 -15.69 25.16 -12.83
C VAL A 197 -14.98 24.07 -12.02
N LYS A 198 -13.67 23.94 -12.19
CA LYS A 198 -12.90 22.87 -11.55
C LYS A 198 -11.49 23.34 -11.25
N ILE A 199 -10.94 22.90 -10.12
CA ILE A 199 -9.53 23.09 -9.77
C ILE A 199 -9.00 21.77 -9.21
N SER A 200 -7.87 21.32 -9.73
CA SER A 200 -7.15 20.14 -9.25
C SER A 200 -5.67 20.48 -9.05
N ILE A 201 -5.10 20.07 -7.93
CA ILE A 201 -3.69 20.32 -7.60
C ILE A 201 -3.05 19.02 -7.13
N TYR A 202 -1.91 18.67 -7.74
CA TYR A 202 -1.21 17.40 -7.51
C TYR A 202 0.27 17.65 -7.22
N PRO A 203 0.88 17.01 -6.21
CA PRO A 203 2.33 17.08 -6.02
C PRO A 203 3.07 16.34 -7.14
N LEU A 204 4.11 16.95 -7.71
CA LEU A 204 4.92 16.39 -8.80
C LEU A 204 6.14 15.58 -8.35
N ASN A 205 6.65 15.82 -7.13
CA ASN A 205 7.88 15.18 -6.65
C ASN A 205 7.59 14.19 -5.51
N ILE A 206 7.35 12.91 -5.85
CA ILE A 206 7.35 11.77 -4.91
C ILE A 206 8.67 10.97 -5.07
N LEU A 207 9.81 11.65 -5.28
CA LEU A 207 11.07 10.99 -5.68
C LEU A 207 12.10 10.81 -4.55
N THR A 208 11.75 11.09 -3.30
CA THR A 208 12.66 10.91 -2.15
C THR A 208 12.00 10.06 -1.06
N PRO A 209 12.77 9.27 -0.29
CA PRO A 209 12.25 8.50 0.85
C PRO A 209 11.50 9.36 1.86
N ASP A 210 11.94 10.61 2.02
CA ASP A 210 11.32 11.60 2.91
C ASP A 210 9.90 12.01 2.44
N ALA A 211 9.57 11.75 1.17
CA ALA A 211 8.23 11.94 0.64
C ALA A 211 7.27 10.83 1.05
N PHE A 212 7.74 9.65 1.48
CA PHE A 212 6.89 8.55 1.92
C PHE A 212 6.56 8.65 3.42
N ASP A 213 5.32 8.36 3.78
CA ASP A 213 4.84 8.51 5.15
C ASP A 213 5.31 7.36 6.05
N TYR A 214 5.42 6.17 5.46
CA TYR A 214 5.79 4.95 6.17
C TYR A 214 6.63 4.05 5.28
N CYS A 215 7.65 3.43 5.87
CA CYS A 215 8.43 2.40 5.20
C CYS A 215 8.51 1.15 6.08
N SER A 216 8.49 -0.02 5.42
CA SER A 216 8.76 -1.29 6.07
C SER A 216 10.20 -1.37 6.58
N GLN A 217 10.48 -2.39 7.39
CA GLN A 217 11.85 -2.82 7.60
C GLN A 217 12.48 -3.27 6.26
N PRO A 218 13.80 -3.13 6.10
CA PRO A 218 14.48 -3.61 4.90
C PRO A 218 14.30 -5.12 4.71
N PHE A 219 14.08 -5.54 3.46
CA PHE A 219 14.05 -6.92 3.02
C PHE A 219 14.94 -7.09 1.79
N GLN A 220 15.66 -8.20 1.72
CA GLN A 220 16.51 -8.51 0.58
C GLN A 220 15.74 -9.35 -0.43
N VAL A 221 15.77 -8.95 -1.69
CA VAL A 221 15.27 -9.76 -2.81
C VAL A 221 16.42 -10.67 -3.23
N PHE A 222 16.20 -11.99 -3.14
CA PHE A 222 17.26 -12.98 -3.35
C PHE A 222 17.73 -12.97 -4.82
N THR A 223 19.04 -12.80 -5.04
CA THR A 223 19.67 -12.97 -6.34
C THR A 223 20.02 -14.44 -6.55
N ALA A 224 19.68 -14.95 -7.73
CA ALA A 224 19.68 -16.38 -8.05
C ALA A 224 21.09 -16.97 -8.12
N ASP A 225 21.61 -17.44 -7.00
CA ASP A 225 22.68 -18.44 -6.99
C ASP A 225 22.07 -19.85 -6.81
N ASP A 226 22.59 -20.82 -7.56
CA ASP A 226 22.10 -22.20 -7.78
C ASP A 226 21.72 -23.00 -6.51
N PHE A 227 20.54 -22.74 -5.96
CA PHE A 227 19.98 -23.54 -4.88
C PHE A 227 18.59 -24.08 -5.22
N CYS A 228 18.33 -25.32 -4.78
CA CYS A 228 16.97 -25.85 -4.72
C CYS A 228 16.13 -24.87 -3.88
N THR A 229 15.19 -24.20 -4.51
CA THR A 229 14.18 -23.38 -3.84
C THR A 229 12.84 -24.06 -3.99
N ASN A 230 11.95 -23.85 -3.02
CA ASN A 230 10.56 -24.22 -3.14
C ASN A 230 9.70 -22.98 -2.88
N LEU A 231 8.68 -22.77 -3.72
CA LEU A 231 7.64 -21.79 -3.51
C LEU A 231 6.70 -22.30 -2.42
N VAL A 232 6.58 -21.55 -1.34
CA VAL A 232 5.51 -21.76 -0.36
C VAL A 232 4.43 -20.71 -0.59
N THR A 233 3.18 -21.15 -0.55
CA THR A 233 2.00 -20.32 -0.75
C THR A 233 0.97 -20.67 0.31
N GLY A 234 0.14 -19.72 0.71
CA GLY A 234 -0.96 -20.01 1.63
C GLY A 234 -2.18 -19.16 1.37
N CYS A 235 -3.35 -19.70 1.70
CA CYS A 235 -4.59 -18.94 1.83
C CYS A 235 -5.44 -19.52 2.96
N ASN A 236 -6.35 -18.71 3.49
CA ASN A 236 -7.36 -19.12 4.44
C ASN A 236 -8.75 -19.01 3.81
N ASP A 237 -9.67 -19.86 4.25
CA ASP A 237 -11.09 -19.81 3.87
C ASP A 237 -11.83 -18.68 4.60
N SER A 238 -11.21 -18.10 5.64
CA SER A 238 -11.70 -16.94 6.39
C SER A 238 -10.59 -15.95 6.73
N ASP A 239 -10.98 -14.71 7.06
CA ASP A 239 -10.04 -13.70 7.57
C ASP A 239 -9.38 -14.20 8.87
N ALA A 240 -8.04 -14.15 8.93
CA ALA A 240 -7.26 -14.76 10.00
C ALA A 240 -5.90 -14.08 10.18
N PHE A 241 -5.32 -14.19 11.38
CA PHE A 241 -3.99 -13.65 11.71
C PHE A 241 -3.81 -12.16 11.38
N GLY A 242 -4.91 -11.39 11.43
CA GLY A 242 -4.93 -9.95 11.09
C GLY A 242 -5.00 -9.64 9.59
N PHE A 243 -5.05 -10.66 8.71
CA PHE A 243 -5.15 -10.48 7.27
C PHE A 243 -6.56 -10.76 6.74
N LYS A 244 -6.98 -9.94 5.77
CA LYS A 244 -8.18 -10.18 4.97
C LYS A 244 -7.85 -11.16 3.85
N PHE A 245 -8.45 -12.35 3.85
CA PHE A 245 -8.29 -13.34 2.78
C PHE A 245 -9.49 -13.35 1.85
N ILE A 246 -10.70 -13.14 2.39
CA ILE A 246 -11.92 -13.15 1.59
C ILE A 246 -12.04 -11.83 0.82
N GLY A 247 -12.15 -11.93 -0.50
CA GLY A 247 -12.42 -10.79 -1.38
C GLY A 247 -11.21 -9.88 -1.69
N SER A 248 -10.13 -9.97 -0.93
CA SER A 248 -8.93 -9.11 -1.06
C SER A 248 -7.93 -9.54 -2.13
N GLY A 249 -8.08 -10.75 -2.67
CA GLY A 249 -7.07 -11.36 -3.56
C GLY A 249 -5.76 -11.73 -2.86
N PHE A 250 -5.69 -11.61 -1.52
CA PHE A 250 -4.46 -11.86 -0.77
C PHE A 250 -4.11 -13.35 -0.73
N GLN A 251 -3.04 -13.71 -1.43
CA GLN A 251 -2.50 -15.07 -1.48
C GLN A 251 -0.97 -15.02 -1.32
N PRO A 252 -0.47 -14.84 -0.08
CA PRO A 252 0.96 -14.66 0.16
C PRO A 252 1.74 -15.87 -0.35
N SER A 253 2.80 -15.57 -1.08
CA SER A 253 3.70 -16.58 -1.65
C SER A 253 5.14 -16.10 -1.54
N VAL A 254 6.03 -16.98 -1.11
CA VAL A 254 7.46 -16.69 -1.02
C VAL A 254 8.28 -17.89 -1.47
N ARG A 255 9.34 -17.63 -2.23
CA ARG A 255 10.28 -18.65 -2.66
C ARG A 255 11.40 -18.77 -1.63
N LEU A 256 11.54 -19.96 -1.03
CA LEU A 256 12.47 -20.21 0.05
C LEU A 256 13.59 -21.15 -0.39
N GLN A 257 14.82 -20.86 0.01
CA GLN A 257 15.93 -21.80 -0.11
C GLN A 257 15.65 -23.01 0.79
N SER A 258 15.33 -24.14 0.16
CA SER A 258 14.74 -25.27 0.90
C SER A 258 14.85 -26.59 0.15
N LYS A 259 14.69 -27.69 0.88
CA LYS A 259 14.68 -29.05 0.34
C LYS A 259 13.54 -29.85 0.95
N LEU A 260 12.74 -30.50 0.10
CA LEU A 260 11.84 -31.56 0.52
C LEU A 260 12.64 -32.85 0.69
N MET A 261 12.83 -33.27 1.94
CA MET A 261 13.51 -34.52 2.25
C MET A 261 12.63 -35.73 1.90
N PRO A 262 13.22 -36.93 1.73
CA PRO A 262 12.46 -38.16 1.46
C PRO A 262 11.37 -38.43 2.51
N ASN A 263 10.35 -39.20 2.09
CA ASN A 263 9.24 -39.58 2.94
C ASN A 263 9.71 -40.34 4.20
N THR A 264 9.15 -39.96 5.34
CA THR A 264 9.08 -40.76 6.56
C THR A 264 7.64 -41.22 6.78
N TYR A 265 7.45 -42.27 7.58
CA TYR A 265 6.13 -42.85 7.84
C TYR A 265 5.88 -42.85 9.35
N THR A 266 4.86 -42.11 9.77
CA THR A 266 4.35 -42.15 11.15
C THR A 266 3.16 -43.10 11.20
N THR A 267 3.09 -43.93 12.24
CA THR A 267 2.02 -44.93 12.37
C THR A 267 1.34 -44.79 13.71
N SER A 268 0.02 -44.66 13.71
CA SER A 268 -0.82 -44.77 14.91
C SER A 268 -1.67 -46.03 14.79
N GLY A 269 -1.77 -46.85 15.84
CA GLY A 269 -2.45 -48.14 15.69
C GLY A 269 -2.43 -49.01 16.93
N GLY A 270 -3.34 -49.99 16.93
CA GLY A 270 -3.45 -51.01 17.97
C GLY A 270 -3.50 -52.40 17.35
N PHE A 271 -2.76 -53.33 17.94
CA PHE A 271 -2.86 -54.75 17.60
C PHE A 271 -3.61 -55.49 18.69
N GLU A 272 -4.46 -56.43 18.29
CA GLU A 272 -5.06 -57.42 19.18
C GLU A 272 -4.42 -58.79 18.92
N VAL A 273 -4.42 -59.63 19.95
CA VAL A 273 -3.97 -61.01 19.85
C VAL A 273 -5.11 -61.90 20.33
N ASN A 274 -5.58 -62.81 19.47
CA ASN A 274 -6.67 -63.70 19.83
C ASN A 274 -6.19 -64.86 20.73
N SER A 275 -7.12 -65.69 21.21
CA SER A 275 -6.82 -66.85 22.07
C SER A 275 -6.00 -67.94 21.37
N LEU A 276 -5.83 -67.88 20.05
CA LEU A 276 -4.97 -68.74 19.25
C LEU A 276 -3.57 -68.14 19.00
N GLY A 277 -3.30 -66.93 19.52
CA GLY A 277 -2.02 -66.24 19.34
C GLY A 277 -1.88 -65.48 18.02
N GLU A 278 -2.93 -65.40 17.20
CA GLU A 278 -2.89 -64.63 15.95
C GLU A 278 -2.98 -63.14 16.25
N ARG A 279 -2.07 -62.37 15.64
CA ARG A 279 -1.98 -60.91 15.80
C ARG A 279 -2.68 -60.22 14.63
N SER A 280 -3.75 -59.48 14.90
CA SER A 280 -4.47 -58.66 13.93
C SER A 280 -4.36 -57.18 14.27
N ALA A 281 -4.31 -56.32 13.25
CA ALA A 281 -4.43 -54.88 13.45
C ALA A 281 -5.90 -54.51 13.67
N LYS A 282 -6.23 -54.02 14.87
CA LYS A 282 -7.56 -53.54 15.26
C LYS A 282 -7.90 -52.24 14.54
N TYR A 283 -6.93 -51.34 14.48
CA TYR A 283 -6.93 -50.17 13.62
C TYR A 283 -5.47 -49.82 13.32
N ALA A 284 -5.23 -49.23 12.15
CA ALA A 284 -3.94 -48.68 11.79
C ALA A 284 -4.16 -47.46 10.91
N GLU A 285 -3.50 -46.37 11.26
CA GLU A 285 -3.31 -45.19 10.45
C GLU A 285 -1.82 -45.08 10.13
N VAL A 286 -1.49 -44.94 8.85
CA VAL A 286 -0.15 -44.59 8.42
C VAL A 286 -0.24 -43.21 7.80
N ARG A 287 0.62 -42.29 8.22
CA ARG A 287 0.77 -40.98 7.57
C ARG A 287 2.15 -40.89 6.96
N THR A 288 2.19 -40.41 5.73
CA THR A 288 3.43 -40.04 5.05
C THR A 288 3.76 -38.60 5.42
N VAL A 289 4.93 -38.40 6.00
CA VAL A 289 5.46 -37.10 6.40
C VAL A 289 6.72 -36.81 5.60
N ARG A 290 6.94 -35.55 5.21
CA ARG A 290 8.17 -35.09 4.58
C ARG A 290 8.77 -33.98 5.42
N ASN A 291 10.06 -34.07 5.70
CA ASN A 291 10.75 -32.96 6.34
C ASN A 291 11.05 -31.89 5.29
N PHE A 292 10.32 -30.78 5.36
CA PHE A 292 10.58 -29.58 4.59
C PHE A 292 11.69 -28.78 5.28
N ARG A 293 12.92 -28.93 4.79
CA ARG A 293 14.09 -28.28 5.36
C ARG A 293 14.28 -26.91 4.74
N ILE A 294 14.14 -25.87 5.53
CA ILE A 294 14.35 -24.47 5.16
C ILE A 294 15.76 -24.07 5.59
N ILE A 295 16.47 -23.38 4.70
CA ILE A 295 17.91 -23.12 4.82
C ILE A 295 18.15 -21.62 4.70
N ASP A 296 19.06 -21.10 5.52
CA ASP A 296 19.61 -19.73 5.46
C ASP A 296 18.56 -18.63 5.22
N THR A 297 17.43 -18.72 5.94
CA THR A 297 16.26 -17.87 5.74
C THR A 297 16.26 -16.72 6.75
N PRO A 298 16.05 -15.45 6.31
CA PRO A 298 15.96 -14.28 7.18
C PRO A 298 14.86 -14.36 8.25
N ILE A 299 15.05 -13.66 9.38
CA ILE A 299 14.10 -13.64 10.51
C ILE A 299 12.66 -13.28 10.08
N TYR A 300 12.47 -12.24 9.26
CA TYR A 300 11.12 -11.81 8.89
C TYR A 300 10.33 -12.89 8.12
N LEU A 301 11.01 -13.81 7.44
CA LEU A 301 10.37 -14.96 6.80
C LEU A 301 10.00 -16.05 7.80
N TRP A 302 10.72 -16.19 8.91
CA TRP A 302 10.32 -17.06 10.01
C TRP A 302 9.04 -16.58 10.69
N ASP A 303 8.85 -15.27 10.83
CA ASP A 303 7.59 -14.68 11.34
C ASP A 303 6.40 -14.92 10.39
N PHE A 304 6.65 -15.01 9.09
CA PHE A 304 5.63 -15.45 8.12
C PHE A 304 5.37 -16.94 8.27
N LEU A 305 6.43 -17.76 8.30
CA LEU A 305 6.35 -19.22 8.36
C LEU A 305 5.65 -19.73 9.63
N SER A 306 5.85 -19.06 10.76
CA SER A 306 5.22 -19.38 12.04
C SER A 306 3.69 -19.27 12.00
N ARG A 307 3.15 -18.47 11.08
CA ARG A 307 1.71 -18.35 10.82
C ARG A 307 1.27 -19.22 9.64
N TRP A 308 2.08 -19.27 8.59
CA TRP A 308 1.79 -20.02 7.35
C TRP A 308 1.46 -21.49 7.62
N ILE A 309 2.15 -22.15 8.55
CA ILE A 309 1.87 -23.57 8.88
C ILE A 309 0.46 -23.81 9.42
N TYR A 310 -0.20 -22.77 9.94
CA TYR A 310 -1.55 -22.80 10.49
C TYR A 310 -2.61 -22.27 9.53
N TYR A 311 -2.25 -21.96 8.28
CA TYR A 311 -3.25 -21.56 7.29
C TYR A 311 -4.10 -22.77 6.91
N ASP A 312 -5.33 -22.51 6.44
CA ASP A 312 -6.21 -23.57 5.98
C ASP A 312 -5.57 -24.32 4.82
N HIS A 313 -5.00 -23.62 3.82
CA HIS A 313 -4.40 -24.25 2.63
C HIS A 313 -2.93 -23.89 2.45
N PRO A 314 -2.01 -24.42 3.28
CA PRO A 314 -0.58 -24.23 3.09
C PRO A 314 -0.08 -25.15 1.98
N LYS A 315 0.63 -24.56 1.01
CA LYS A 315 1.11 -25.23 -0.21
C LYS A 315 2.61 -25.12 -0.34
N ILE A 316 3.25 -26.21 -0.78
CA ILE A 316 4.65 -26.24 -1.19
C ILE A 316 4.67 -26.68 -2.65
N GLU A 317 5.19 -25.85 -3.55
CA GLU A 317 5.18 -26.08 -5.00
C GLU A 317 3.78 -26.43 -5.53
N GLY A 318 2.76 -25.75 -5.00
CA GLY A 318 1.35 -25.93 -5.38
C GLY A 318 0.64 -27.13 -4.74
N GLU A 319 1.34 -28.04 -4.07
CA GLU A 319 0.76 -29.18 -3.37
C GLU A 319 0.43 -28.83 -1.90
N GLU A 320 -0.77 -29.18 -1.42
CA GLU A 320 -1.23 -28.89 -0.06
C GLU A 320 -0.65 -29.85 0.98
N PHE A 321 -0.05 -29.27 2.01
CA PHE A 321 0.48 -29.97 3.17
C PHE A 321 -0.21 -29.50 4.45
N ALA A 322 0.00 -30.24 5.53
CA ALA A 322 -0.35 -29.88 6.89
C ALA A 322 0.90 -30.08 7.75
N TYR A 323 1.10 -29.19 8.73
CA TYR A 323 2.14 -29.35 9.72
C TYR A 323 1.73 -30.43 10.72
N GLU A 324 2.65 -31.35 11.02
CA GLU A 324 2.34 -32.59 11.78
C GLU A 324 2.74 -32.51 13.26
N GLU A 325 3.22 -31.36 13.74
CA GLU A 325 3.56 -31.13 15.15
C GLU A 325 2.69 -30.02 15.76
N ASP A 326 2.58 -30.03 17.09
CA ASP A 326 1.75 -29.05 17.83
C ASP A 326 2.43 -27.69 18.01
N ASN A 327 3.76 -27.64 17.92
CA ASN A 327 4.55 -26.44 18.17
C ASN A 327 5.44 -26.11 16.97
N PHE A 328 5.60 -24.83 16.69
CA PHE A 328 6.59 -24.37 15.73
C PHE A 328 8.00 -24.73 16.22
N PRO A 329 8.91 -25.21 15.36
CA PRO A 329 10.18 -25.73 15.82
C PRO A 329 11.16 -24.60 16.16
N ASP A 330 12.14 -24.91 16.99
CA ASP A 330 13.24 -24.01 17.27
C ASP A 330 14.06 -23.74 15.99
N VAL A 331 14.29 -22.47 15.70
CA VAL A 331 15.09 -22.04 14.55
C VAL A 331 16.56 -21.99 14.94
N SER A 332 17.41 -22.71 14.20
CA SER A 332 18.86 -22.65 14.39
C SER A 332 19.43 -21.45 13.66
N TYR A 333 19.80 -20.41 14.40
CA TYR A 333 20.34 -19.16 13.86
C TYR A 333 21.86 -19.20 13.66
N ASN A 334 22.32 -18.46 12.65
CA ASN A 334 23.75 -18.21 12.46
C ASN A 334 24.34 -17.37 13.62
N LYS A 335 25.68 -17.26 13.67
CA LYS A 335 26.39 -16.52 14.74
C LYS A 335 25.94 -15.06 14.89
N PHE A 336 25.43 -14.46 13.82
CA PHE A 336 24.99 -13.07 13.78
C PHE A 336 23.49 -12.90 14.02
N MET A 337 22.75 -14.00 14.23
CA MET A 337 21.30 -14.04 14.37
C MET A 337 20.56 -13.33 13.23
N THR A 338 21.09 -13.35 12.01
CA THR A 338 20.45 -12.69 10.85
C THR A 338 19.67 -13.66 9.97
N LYS A 339 20.09 -14.93 9.96
CA LYS A 339 19.49 -15.99 9.17
C LYS A 339 19.42 -17.28 9.98
N GLY A 340 18.37 -18.06 9.73
CA GLY A 340 18.06 -19.29 10.45
C GLY A 340 17.74 -20.45 9.53
N SER A 341 17.81 -21.66 10.08
CA SER A 341 17.42 -22.91 9.41
C SER A 341 16.58 -23.77 10.35
N ALA A 342 15.54 -24.40 9.82
CA ALA A 342 14.71 -25.35 10.55
C ALA A 342 14.17 -26.42 9.60
N SER A 343 13.68 -27.52 10.16
CA SER A 343 12.97 -28.55 9.40
C SER A 343 11.54 -28.64 9.89
N LEU A 344 10.58 -28.52 8.98
CA LEU A 344 9.17 -28.62 9.27
C LEU A 344 8.68 -30.01 8.83
N PRO A 345 8.16 -30.87 9.73
CA PRO A 345 7.48 -32.10 9.33
C PRO A 345 6.13 -31.76 8.68
N MET A 346 6.05 -31.98 7.38
CA MET A 346 4.87 -31.67 6.55
C MET A 346 4.27 -32.96 6.01
N GLY A 347 3.05 -33.31 6.43
CA GLY A 347 2.27 -34.38 5.83
C GLY A 347 1.35 -33.84 4.74
N LYS A 348 0.98 -34.64 3.73
CA LYS A 348 -0.07 -34.21 2.80
C LYS A 348 -1.36 -33.98 3.59
N LYS A 349 -2.08 -32.89 3.30
CA LYS A 349 -3.31 -32.52 4.02
C LYS A 349 -4.40 -33.60 3.94
N LYS A 350 -4.52 -34.29 2.80
CA LYS A 350 -5.41 -35.44 2.60
C LYS A 350 -4.60 -36.70 2.32
N GLN A 351 -4.78 -37.74 3.14
CA GLN A 351 -4.17 -39.06 2.96
C GLN A 351 -5.19 -40.14 3.29
N ASN A 352 -5.37 -41.12 2.41
CA ASN A 352 -6.32 -42.23 2.60
C ASN A 352 -5.55 -43.51 2.98
N MET A 353 -5.02 -43.56 4.20
CA MET A 353 -4.22 -44.70 4.69
C MET A 353 -4.73 -45.15 6.06
N PHE A 354 -6.03 -45.40 6.14
CA PHE A 354 -6.73 -45.84 7.35
C PHE A 354 -7.29 -47.23 7.16
N LYS A 355 -7.04 -48.11 8.13
CA LYS A 355 -7.77 -49.37 8.30
C LYS A 355 -8.67 -49.25 9.52
N THR A 356 -9.98 -49.31 9.28
CA THR A 356 -11.01 -49.54 10.30
C THR A 356 -11.65 -50.90 10.04
N ASN A 357 -11.95 -51.66 11.11
CA ASN A 357 -12.70 -52.91 11.00
C ASN A 357 -14.16 -52.69 10.58
#